data_AF-A0A815TI08-F1
#
_entry.id   AF-A0A815TI08-F1
#
_cell.length_a   1.000
_cell.length_b   1.000
_cell.length_c   1.000
_cell.angle_alpha   90.00
_cell.angle_beta   90.00
_cell.angle_gamma   90.00
#
_symmetry.space_group_name_H-M   'P 1'
#
loop_
_entity.id
_entity.type
_entity.pdbx_description
1 polymer ?
#
loop_
_entity_poly.entity_id
_entity_poly.type
_entity_poly.pdbx_seq_one_letter_code
_entity_poly.pdbx_strand_id
1 'polypeptide(L)'
;MNSTSFQQNIVYPIPDSDIPTIQAKVETVYKTNIEPYILGVGEHIQENLREIQTMIYIIDHYGEHNKEIDPVVLDALFQQVANSIEKLGIPTDVCMKLLEDLKEFAVIETSARHGKSFADYDLKYFYHKKSADVRMHRHFIRYLNGEKPESTEHEVIQDILEDIYDDFEDLEEDKNAMFNGNRLLSVIREHDVKKLKEYILFTEPYLVSHPEIAMKVIDGIKNLLENNAHNVTD
;
A
#
# COMPACT_ATOMS: atom_id res chain seq x y z
N MET A 1 -26.94 30.95 -1.50
CA MET A 1 -26.37 30.97 -0.14
C MET A 1 -24.95 30.48 -0.28
N ASN A 2 -23.98 31.37 -0.10
CA ASN A 2 -22.55 31.04 -0.21
C ASN A 2 -22.13 30.33 1.08
N SER A 3 -21.92 29.01 1.04
CA SER A 3 -21.22 28.29 2.10
C SER A 3 -19.73 28.31 1.78
N THR A 4 -19.06 29.42 2.09
CA THR A 4 -17.61 29.42 2.28
C THR A 4 -17.35 28.64 3.57
N SER A 5 -17.19 27.33 3.46
CA SER A 5 -16.83 26.48 4.59
C SER A 5 -15.41 26.82 5.01
N PHE A 6 -15.26 27.17 6.28
CA PHE A 6 -13.98 27.16 6.98
C PHE A 6 -13.37 25.76 6.88
N GLN A 7 -12.54 25.50 5.86
CA GLN A 7 -11.54 24.45 5.95
C GLN A 7 -10.41 25.03 6.79
N GLN A 8 -10.48 24.83 8.11
CA GLN A 8 -9.27 24.91 8.92
C GLN A 8 -8.27 23.93 8.31
N ASN A 9 -7.02 24.34 8.15
CA ASN A 9 -5.93 23.44 7.78
C ASN A 9 -5.81 22.40 8.91
N ILE A 10 -6.54 21.29 8.80
CA ILE A 10 -6.43 20.17 9.72
C ILE A 10 -5.07 19.53 9.43
N VAL A 11 -4.15 19.72 10.36
CA VAL A 11 -2.82 19.11 10.32
C VAL A 11 -2.84 17.94 11.29
N TYR A 12 -2.58 16.73 10.79
CA TYR A 12 -2.26 15.61 11.66
C TYR A 12 -0.82 15.78 12.15
N PRO A 13 -0.59 15.98 13.47
CA PRO A 13 0.76 16.17 13.99
C PRO A 13 1.46 14.82 14.06
N ILE A 14 2.47 14.64 13.21
CA ILE A 14 3.40 13.51 13.30
C ILE A 14 4.39 13.81 14.43
N PRO A 15 4.68 12.86 15.34
CA PRO A 15 5.73 13.06 16.32
C PRO A 15 7.07 13.39 15.66
N ASP A 16 7.83 14.34 16.23
CA ASP A 16 9.13 14.76 15.69
C ASP A 16 10.13 13.58 15.55
N SER A 17 9.93 12.52 16.36
CA SER A 17 10.72 11.28 16.29
C SER A 17 10.50 10.47 15.02
N ASP A 18 9.33 10.59 14.39
CA ASP A 18 8.90 9.70 13.31
C ASP A 18 9.12 10.36 11.94
N ILE A 19 9.28 11.68 11.91
CA ILE A 19 9.60 12.47 10.70
C ILE A 19 10.85 11.93 9.99
N PRO A 20 12.01 11.69 10.64
CA PRO A 20 13.19 11.16 9.97
C PRO A 20 12.95 9.78 9.34
N THR A 21 12.16 8.94 10.00
CA THR A 21 11.81 7.60 9.50
C THR A 21 10.95 7.70 8.24
N ILE A 22 9.91 8.53 8.26
CA ILE A 22 9.07 8.78 7.08
C ILE A 22 9.92 9.35 5.93
N GLN A 23 10.76 10.34 6.20
CA GLN A 23 11.64 10.92 5.18
C GLN A 23 12.60 9.89 4.58
N ALA A 24 13.17 9.00 5.39
CA ALA A 24 14.03 7.92 4.90
C ALA A 24 13.27 6.91 4.03
N LYS A 25 12.03 6.56 4.38
CA LYS A 25 11.15 5.70 3.56
C LYS A 25 10.83 6.38 2.22
N VAL A 26 10.43 7.66 2.25
CA VAL A 26 10.16 8.48 1.05
C VAL A 26 11.37 8.50 0.11
N GLU A 27 12.56 8.79 0.64
CA GLU A 27 13.76 8.89 -0.17
C GLU A 27 14.19 7.54 -0.76
N THR A 28 13.98 6.45 -0.02
CA THR A 28 14.21 5.10 -0.54
C THR A 28 13.29 4.82 -1.73
N VAL A 29 11.97 4.95 -1.55
CA VAL A 29 10.99 4.72 -2.62
C VAL A 29 11.25 5.64 -3.80
N TYR A 30 11.54 6.91 -3.56
CA TYR A 30 11.81 7.84 -4.64
C TYR A 30 13.02 7.40 -5.46
N LYS A 31 14.15 7.07 -4.84
CA LYS A 31 15.38 6.71 -5.54
C LYS A 31 15.29 5.37 -6.27
N THR A 32 14.54 4.42 -5.74
CA THR A 32 14.45 3.07 -6.33
C THR A 32 13.33 2.97 -7.35
N ASN A 33 12.18 3.60 -7.09
CA ASN A 33 10.94 3.32 -7.82
C ASN A 33 10.47 4.50 -8.69
N ILE A 34 10.98 5.71 -8.47
CA ILE A 34 10.52 6.92 -9.17
C ILE A 34 11.64 7.54 -10.01
N GLU A 35 12.72 8.00 -9.37
CA GLU A 35 13.84 8.72 -9.98
C GLU A 35 14.41 8.05 -11.25
N PRO A 36 14.64 6.71 -11.28
CA PRO A 36 15.23 6.07 -12.45
C PRO A 36 14.34 6.12 -13.69
N TYR A 37 13.05 6.43 -13.54
CA TYR A 37 12.04 6.29 -14.59
C TYR A 37 11.45 7.62 -15.05
N ILE A 38 11.72 8.74 -14.35
CA ILE A 38 11.28 10.07 -14.76
C ILE A 38 12.39 10.82 -15.51
N LEU A 39 12.31 10.85 -16.85
CA LEU A 39 13.36 11.42 -17.69
C LEU A 39 13.08 12.89 -18.02
N GLY A 40 14.01 13.79 -17.66
CA GLY A 40 13.93 15.20 -18.03
C GLY A 40 12.84 16.00 -17.32
N VAL A 41 12.34 15.47 -16.20
CA VAL A 41 11.31 16.09 -15.37
C VAL A 41 11.94 17.16 -14.46
N GLY A 42 11.34 18.35 -14.42
CA GLY A 42 11.86 19.48 -13.66
C GLY A 42 11.83 19.25 -12.14
N GLU A 43 12.73 19.91 -11.41
CA GLU A 43 12.89 19.80 -9.94
C GLU A 43 11.56 19.96 -9.18
N HIS A 44 10.74 20.93 -9.55
CA HIS A 44 9.42 21.14 -8.96
C HIS A 44 8.48 19.93 -9.04
N ILE A 45 8.50 19.15 -10.13
CA ILE A 45 7.70 17.93 -10.25
C ILE A 45 8.29 16.82 -9.38
N GLN A 46 9.63 16.73 -9.32
CA GLN A 46 10.31 15.77 -8.47
C GLN A 46 10.02 15.99 -6.98
N GLU A 47 10.02 17.25 -6.54
CA GLU A 47 9.61 17.66 -5.19
C GLU A 47 8.15 17.30 -4.93
N ASN A 48 7.27 17.55 -5.90
CA ASN A 48 5.85 17.24 -5.77
C ASN A 48 5.57 15.72 -5.69
N LEU A 49 6.34 14.88 -6.40
CA LEU A 49 6.25 13.42 -6.29
C LEU A 49 6.66 12.94 -4.88
N ARG A 50 7.69 13.55 -4.28
CA ARG A 50 8.06 13.28 -2.88
C ARG A 50 7.01 13.78 -1.91
N GLU A 51 6.41 14.94 -2.17
CA GLU A 51 5.30 15.48 -1.36
C GLU A 51 4.12 14.50 -1.33
N ILE A 52 3.74 13.95 -2.49
CA ILE A 52 2.69 12.94 -2.60
C ILE A 52 3.07 11.67 -1.80
N GLN A 53 4.28 11.13 -1.98
CA GLN A 53 4.71 9.94 -1.23
C GLN A 53 4.76 10.19 0.27
N THR A 54 5.19 11.39 0.68
CA THR A 54 5.17 11.80 2.08
C THR A 54 3.74 11.75 2.61
N MET A 55 2.78 12.35 1.90
CA MET A 55 1.37 12.36 2.34
C MET A 55 0.76 10.96 2.44
N ILE A 56 1.14 10.02 1.57
CA ILE A 56 0.71 8.61 1.67
C ILE A 56 1.25 7.99 2.96
N TYR A 57 2.54 8.14 3.26
CA TYR A 57 3.11 7.64 4.52
C TYR A 57 2.53 8.32 5.76
N ILE A 58 2.06 9.56 5.65
CA ILE A 58 1.34 10.24 6.73
C ILE A 58 -0.03 9.58 6.97
N ILE A 59 -0.74 9.22 5.91
CA ILE A 59 -2.03 8.49 6.00
C ILE A 59 -1.81 7.12 6.63
N ASP A 60 -0.80 6.38 6.17
CA ASP A 60 -0.40 5.08 6.70
C ASP A 60 -0.07 5.17 8.19
N HIS A 61 0.84 6.08 8.56
CA HIS A 61 1.19 6.36 9.95
C HIS A 61 -0.03 6.74 10.81
N TYR A 62 -0.93 7.59 10.28
CA TYR A 62 -2.18 7.94 10.96
C TYR A 62 -3.03 6.69 11.22
N GLY A 63 -3.12 5.80 10.23
CA GLY A 63 -3.65 4.45 10.37
C GLY A 63 -2.96 3.71 11.50
N GLU A 64 -1.69 3.37 11.41
CA GLU A 64 -1.02 2.47 12.35
C GLU A 64 -1.07 2.94 13.83
N HIS A 65 -1.04 4.26 14.07
CA HIS A 65 -0.84 4.83 15.41
C HIS A 65 -2.11 5.32 16.12
N ASN A 66 -3.27 5.33 15.45
CA ASN A 66 -4.51 5.82 16.04
C ASN A 66 -5.53 4.70 16.23
N LYS A 67 -5.98 4.55 17.48
CA LYS A 67 -7.02 3.58 17.86
C LYS A 67 -8.36 3.86 17.19
N GLU A 68 -8.73 5.12 17.13
CA GLU A 68 -9.93 5.60 16.45
C GLU A 68 -9.50 6.53 15.31
N ILE A 69 -10.15 6.37 14.17
CA ILE A 69 -9.87 7.17 12.98
C ILE A 69 -10.96 8.21 12.85
N ASP A 70 -10.56 9.48 12.92
CA ASP A 70 -11.45 10.60 12.70
C ASP A 70 -11.63 10.76 11.17
N PRO A 71 -12.85 10.53 10.64
CA PRO A 71 -13.09 10.66 9.21
C PRO A 71 -12.79 12.06 8.68
N VAL A 72 -12.93 13.10 9.50
CA VAL A 72 -12.63 14.49 9.09
C VAL A 72 -11.13 14.68 8.89
N VAL A 73 -10.30 14.08 9.76
CA VAL A 73 -8.83 14.12 9.62
C VAL A 73 -8.40 13.31 8.41
N LEU A 74 -8.93 12.09 8.25
CA LEU A 74 -8.59 11.22 7.11
C LEU A 74 -8.98 11.86 5.77
N ASP A 75 -10.18 12.44 5.68
CA ASP A 75 -10.62 13.17 4.49
C ASP A 75 -9.71 14.37 4.19
N ALA A 76 -9.28 15.11 5.22
CA ALA A 76 -8.36 16.23 5.05
C ALA A 76 -6.98 15.76 4.53
N LEU A 77 -6.46 14.62 5.00
CA LEU A 77 -5.22 14.03 4.49
C LEU A 77 -5.36 13.60 3.02
N PHE A 78 -6.44 12.91 2.66
CA PHE A 78 -6.68 12.55 1.25
C PHE A 78 -6.89 13.77 0.35
N GLN A 79 -7.49 14.85 0.86
CA GLN A 79 -7.61 16.10 0.10
C GLN A 79 -6.24 16.75 -0.14
N GLN A 80 -5.30 16.63 0.80
CA GLN A 80 -3.92 17.09 0.59
C GLN A 80 -3.24 16.28 -0.52
N VAL A 81 -3.39 14.95 -0.52
CA VAL A 81 -2.90 14.09 -1.61
C VAL A 81 -3.48 14.55 -2.94
N ALA A 82 -4.81 14.71 -3.02
CA ALA A 82 -5.49 15.17 -4.25
C ALA A 82 -4.94 16.51 -4.75
N ASN A 83 -4.82 17.50 -3.87
CA ASN A 83 -4.28 18.82 -4.21
C ASN A 83 -2.83 18.75 -4.72
N SER A 84 -2.01 17.85 -4.17
CA SER A 84 -0.64 17.65 -4.64
C SER A 84 -0.60 16.96 -5.99
N ILE A 85 -1.46 15.97 -6.25
CA ILE A 85 -1.56 15.33 -7.57
C ILE A 85 -1.99 16.35 -8.64
N GLU A 86 -2.92 17.25 -8.34
CA GLU A 86 -3.36 18.28 -9.30
C GLU A 86 -2.19 19.15 -9.82
N LYS A 87 -1.18 19.40 -8.99
CA LYS A 87 0.03 20.16 -9.39
C LYS A 87 0.87 19.44 -10.46
N LEU A 88 0.68 18.13 -10.67
CA LEU A 88 1.35 17.36 -11.74
C LEU A 88 0.73 17.60 -13.12
N GLY A 89 -0.44 18.24 -13.20
CA GLY A 89 -1.15 18.45 -14.46
C GLY A 89 -1.73 17.16 -15.06
N ILE A 90 -1.95 16.13 -14.24
CA ILE A 90 -2.58 14.87 -14.61
C ILE A 90 -4.11 15.05 -14.70
N PRO A 91 -4.80 14.44 -15.68
CA PRO A 91 -6.26 14.52 -15.78
C PRO A 91 -6.96 14.05 -14.51
N THR A 92 -7.94 14.82 -14.05
CA THR A 92 -8.65 14.59 -12.78
C THR A 92 -9.29 13.20 -12.69
N ASP A 93 -9.77 12.64 -13.79
CA ASP A 93 -10.36 11.30 -13.85
C ASP A 93 -9.34 10.20 -13.54
N VAL A 94 -8.11 10.32 -14.03
CA VAL A 94 -6.99 9.42 -13.69
C VAL A 94 -6.66 9.55 -12.21
N CYS A 95 -6.56 10.79 -11.71
CA CYS A 95 -6.25 11.07 -10.30
C CYS A 95 -7.30 10.48 -9.34
N MET A 96 -8.59 10.65 -9.66
CA MET A 96 -9.68 10.17 -8.81
C MET A 96 -9.69 8.65 -8.68
N LYS A 97 -9.43 7.92 -9.78
CA LYS A 97 -9.39 6.45 -9.74
C LYS A 97 -8.26 5.92 -8.85
N LEU A 98 -7.10 6.55 -8.89
CA LEU A 98 -5.94 6.13 -8.09
C LEU A 98 -6.12 6.47 -6.62
N LEU A 99 -6.71 7.63 -6.35
CA LEU A 99 -7.07 8.03 -4.99
C LEU A 99 -8.17 7.14 -4.41
N GLU A 100 -9.09 6.63 -5.23
CA GLU A 100 -10.15 5.70 -4.81
C GLU A 100 -9.55 4.36 -4.33
N ASP A 101 -8.59 3.79 -5.04
CA ASP A 101 -7.89 2.57 -4.60
C ASP A 101 -7.20 2.76 -3.24
N LEU A 102 -6.50 3.89 -3.03
CA LEU A 102 -5.86 4.22 -1.75
C LEU A 102 -6.89 4.41 -0.61
N LYS A 103 -8.00 5.08 -0.91
CA LYS A 103 -9.10 5.26 0.06
C LYS A 103 -9.74 3.91 0.43
N GLU A 104 -9.95 3.05 -0.54
CA GLU A 104 -10.48 1.70 -0.30
C GLU A 104 -9.53 0.89 0.59
N PHE A 105 -8.22 0.98 0.39
CA PHE A 105 -7.27 0.31 1.29
C PHE A 105 -7.33 0.87 2.72
N ALA A 106 -7.39 2.18 2.89
CA ALA A 106 -7.59 2.77 4.22
C ALA A 106 -8.91 2.30 4.86
N VAL A 107 -9.98 2.10 4.07
CA VAL A 107 -11.24 1.50 4.57
C VAL A 107 -11.04 0.04 5.01
N ILE A 108 -10.24 -0.74 4.29
CA ILE A 108 -9.87 -2.11 4.68
C ILE A 108 -9.17 -2.09 6.05
N GLU A 109 -8.19 -1.23 6.24
CA GLU A 109 -7.41 -1.09 7.48
C GLU A 109 -8.23 -0.59 8.67
N THR A 110 -9.09 0.40 8.43
CA THR A 110 -10.00 0.90 9.47
C THR A 110 -11.04 -0.14 9.87
N SER A 111 -11.52 -0.96 8.94
CA SER A 111 -12.47 -2.05 9.24
C SER A 111 -11.89 -3.08 10.22
N ALA A 112 -10.58 -3.29 10.23
CA ALA A 112 -9.94 -4.21 11.17
C ALA A 112 -10.08 -3.79 12.64
N ARG A 113 -10.21 -2.49 12.92
CA ARG A 113 -10.49 -1.95 14.26
C ARG A 113 -11.86 -2.38 14.79
N HIS A 114 -12.77 -2.67 13.87
CA HIS A 114 -14.13 -3.11 14.17
C HIS A 114 -14.27 -4.64 14.16
N GLY A 115 -13.14 -5.36 14.25
CA GLY A 115 -13.10 -6.82 14.39
C GLY A 115 -13.20 -7.59 13.07
N LYS A 116 -13.11 -6.92 11.92
CA LYS A 116 -13.03 -7.60 10.63
C LYS A 116 -11.61 -8.09 10.39
N SER A 117 -11.40 -9.38 10.18
CA SER A 117 -10.07 -9.89 9.89
C SER A 117 -9.61 -9.53 8.47
N PHE A 118 -8.33 -9.20 8.30
CA PHE A 118 -7.74 -9.10 6.97
C PHE A 118 -7.79 -10.42 6.20
N ALA A 119 -7.76 -11.54 6.91
CA ALA A 119 -7.87 -12.87 6.33
C ALA A 119 -9.22 -13.10 5.61
N ASP A 120 -10.26 -12.31 5.91
CA ASP A 120 -11.59 -12.47 5.31
C ASP A 120 -11.73 -11.78 3.94
N TYR A 121 -10.76 -10.93 3.57
CA TYR A 121 -10.73 -10.35 2.23
C TYR A 121 -10.21 -11.38 1.23
N ASP A 122 -10.78 -11.33 0.02
CA ASP A 122 -10.22 -12.03 -1.15
C ASP A 122 -8.77 -11.61 -1.36
N LEU A 123 -7.89 -12.58 -1.59
CA LEU A 123 -6.44 -12.37 -1.66
C LEU A 123 -6.08 -11.37 -2.77
N LYS A 124 -6.61 -11.58 -3.98
CA LYS A 124 -6.33 -10.70 -5.12
C LYS A 124 -6.84 -9.29 -4.85
N TYR A 125 -8.05 -9.16 -4.33
CA TYR A 125 -8.62 -7.85 -3.99
C TYR A 125 -7.80 -7.13 -2.92
N PHE A 126 -7.43 -7.80 -1.83
CA PHE A 126 -6.65 -7.20 -0.74
C PHE A 126 -5.31 -6.65 -1.24
N TYR A 127 -4.50 -7.49 -1.89
CA TYR A 127 -3.18 -7.09 -2.37
C TYR A 127 -3.24 -6.14 -3.55
N HIS A 128 -4.32 -6.18 -4.34
CA HIS A 128 -4.56 -5.13 -5.32
C HIS A 128 -4.78 -3.78 -4.61
N LYS A 129 -5.54 -3.70 -3.53
CA LYS A 129 -5.72 -2.42 -2.83
C LYS A 129 -4.46 -1.99 -2.06
N LYS A 130 -3.70 -2.94 -1.51
CA LYS A 130 -2.43 -2.66 -0.82
C LYS A 130 -1.39 -1.98 -1.72
N SER A 131 -1.14 -2.51 -2.91
CA SER A 131 -0.19 -1.95 -3.91
C SER A 131 -0.69 -0.70 -4.67
N ALA A 132 -1.71 0.00 -4.16
CA ALA A 132 -2.31 1.14 -4.86
C ALA A 132 -1.33 2.32 -5.02
N ASP A 133 -0.44 2.54 -4.06
CA ASP A 133 0.56 3.61 -4.10
C ASP A 133 1.62 3.37 -5.19
N VAL A 134 2.15 2.15 -5.31
CA VAL A 134 3.10 1.75 -6.36
C VAL A 134 2.49 1.92 -7.73
N ARG A 135 1.24 1.47 -7.92
CA ARG A 135 0.52 1.66 -9.18
C ARG A 135 0.32 3.13 -9.49
N MET A 136 -0.05 3.92 -8.48
CA MET A 136 -0.26 5.36 -8.64
C MET A 136 1.02 6.05 -9.12
N HIS A 137 2.18 5.76 -8.52
CA HIS A 137 3.46 6.30 -8.99
C HIS A 137 3.77 5.88 -10.42
N ARG A 138 3.56 4.62 -10.77
CA ARG A 138 3.75 4.15 -12.15
C ARG A 138 2.90 4.95 -13.14
N HIS A 139 1.64 5.23 -12.80
CA HIS A 139 0.77 6.04 -13.67
C HIS A 139 1.26 7.49 -13.79
N PHE A 140 1.78 8.07 -12.71
CA PHE A 140 2.38 9.40 -12.76
C PHE A 140 3.61 9.42 -13.66
N ILE A 141 4.52 8.47 -13.48
CA ILE A 141 5.74 8.31 -14.28
C ILE A 141 5.38 8.18 -15.76
N ARG A 142 4.44 7.29 -16.11
CA ARG A 142 3.97 7.10 -17.48
C ARG A 142 3.40 8.37 -18.08
N TYR A 143 2.50 9.03 -17.35
CA TYR A 143 1.91 10.27 -17.81
C TYR A 143 2.96 11.36 -18.07
N LEU A 144 3.91 11.53 -17.14
CA LEU A 144 4.99 12.50 -17.27
C LEU A 144 5.92 12.20 -18.45
N ASN A 145 6.07 10.94 -18.84
CA ASN A 145 6.80 10.51 -20.03
C ASN A 145 5.97 10.54 -21.33
N GLY A 146 4.70 10.99 -21.28
CA GLY A 146 3.81 11.04 -22.44
C GLY A 146 3.18 9.69 -22.83
N GLU A 147 3.20 8.72 -21.92
CA GLU A 147 2.59 7.41 -22.07
C GLU A 147 1.18 7.37 -21.44
N LYS A 148 0.44 6.29 -21.70
CA LYS A 148 -0.88 6.07 -21.07
C LYS A 148 -0.72 5.74 -19.58
N PRO A 149 -1.45 6.41 -18.67
CA PRO A 149 -1.41 6.13 -17.23
C PRO A 149 -2.26 4.90 -16.88
N GLU A 150 -1.87 3.74 -17.39
CA GLU A 150 -2.55 2.46 -17.13
C GLU A 150 -1.52 1.40 -16.73
N SER A 151 -1.91 0.43 -15.91
CA SER A 151 -1.08 -0.75 -15.62
C SER A 151 -1.53 -1.91 -16.50
N THR A 152 -0.58 -2.69 -17.00
CA THR A 152 -0.87 -3.97 -17.62
C THR A 152 -1.24 -5.01 -16.57
N GLU A 153 -1.93 -6.08 -16.96
CA GLU A 153 -2.22 -7.19 -16.04
C GLU A 153 -0.94 -7.82 -15.47
N HIS A 154 0.11 -7.91 -16.29
CA HIS A 154 1.42 -8.42 -15.87
C HIS A 154 1.98 -7.63 -14.69
N GLU A 155 2.01 -6.29 -14.81
CA GLU A 155 2.49 -5.40 -13.75
C GLU A 155 1.62 -5.47 -12.49
N VAL A 156 0.30 -5.53 -12.63
CA VAL A 156 -0.60 -5.65 -11.47
C VAL A 156 -0.36 -6.96 -10.71
N ILE A 157 -0.09 -8.05 -11.42
CA ILE A 157 0.25 -9.32 -10.78
C ILE A 157 1.61 -9.25 -10.12
N GLN A 158 2.59 -8.61 -10.75
CA GLN A 158 3.90 -8.40 -10.13
C GLN A 158 3.76 -7.63 -8.81
N ASP A 159 3.02 -6.52 -8.79
CA ASP A 159 2.78 -5.72 -7.59
C ASP A 159 2.16 -6.55 -6.45
N ILE A 160 1.16 -7.38 -6.79
CA ILE A 160 0.52 -8.28 -5.81
C ILE A 160 1.50 -9.30 -5.25
N LEU A 161 2.35 -9.90 -6.10
CA LEU A 161 3.32 -10.90 -5.65
C LEU A 161 4.43 -10.29 -4.79
N GLU A 162 4.84 -9.06 -5.10
CA GLU A 162 5.80 -8.28 -4.31
C GLU A 162 5.19 -7.95 -2.94
N ASP A 163 3.97 -7.41 -2.86
CA ASP A 163 3.30 -7.15 -1.56
C ASP A 163 3.10 -8.41 -0.72
N ILE A 164 2.80 -9.56 -1.34
CA ILE A 164 2.68 -10.84 -0.62
C ILE A 164 4.04 -11.24 -0.02
N TYR A 165 5.12 -11.03 -0.77
CA TYR A 165 6.46 -11.37 -0.32
C TYR A 165 6.93 -10.41 0.77
N ASP A 166 6.64 -9.12 0.65
CA ASP A 166 6.93 -8.12 1.69
C ASP A 166 6.17 -8.46 2.99
N ASP A 167 4.87 -8.81 2.91
CA ASP A 167 4.10 -9.33 4.05
C ASP A 167 4.76 -10.55 4.74
N PHE A 168 5.50 -11.37 3.99
CA PHE A 168 6.22 -12.52 4.52
C PHE A 168 7.54 -12.12 5.20
N GLU A 169 8.31 -11.22 4.58
CA GLU A 169 9.58 -10.72 5.14
C GLU A 169 9.34 -9.90 6.42
N ASP A 170 8.23 -9.16 6.48
CA ASP A 170 7.91 -8.24 7.58
C ASP A 170 7.16 -8.91 8.75
N LEU A 171 6.98 -10.24 8.73
CA LEU A 171 6.23 -10.96 9.77
C LEU A 171 6.70 -10.70 11.20
N GLU A 172 8.01 -10.52 11.44
CA GLU A 172 8.53 -10.23 12.78
C GLU A 172 8.34 -8.76 13.20
N GLU A 173 8.43 -7.83 12.25
CA GLU A 173 8.16 -6.40 12.49
C GLU A 173 6.69 -6.21 12.84
N ASP A 174 5.81 -6.75 11.99
CA ASP A 174 4.37 -6.55 12.07
C ASP A 174 3.73 -7.18 13.30
N LYS A 175 4.34 -8.21 13.89
CA LYS A 175 3.83 -8.82 15.13
C LYS A 175 3.67 -7.82 16.28
N ASN A 176 4.47 -6.75 16.27
CA ASN A 176 4.54 -5.76 17.34
C ASN A 176 3.70 -4.50 17.06
N ALA A 177 3.22 -4.31 15.83
CA ALA A 177 2.39 -3.16 15.46
C ALA A 177 0.99 -3.24 16.09
N MET A 178 0.42 -2.08 16.47
CA MET A 178 -0.92 -1.99 17.07
C MET A 178 -2.02 -2.34 16.06
N PHE A 179 -1.87 -1.85 14.83
CA PHE A 179 -2.61 -2.28 13.65
C PHE A 179 -1.61 -2.43 12.52
N ASN A 180 -1.64 -3.56 11.82
CA ASN A 180 -0.82 -3.80 10.63
C ASN A 180 -1.70 -4.21 9.46
N GLY A 181 -1.44 -3.68 8.27
CA GLY A 181 -2.10 -4.11 7.04
C GLY A 181 -1.55 -5.43 6.48
N ASN A 182 -1.20 -6.40 7.35
CA ASN A 182 -0.61 -7.67 6.93
C ASN A 182 -1.65 -8.80 6.99
N ARG A 183 -2.15 -9.18 5.79
CA ARG A 183 -3.16 -10.23 5.67
C ARG A 183 -2.57 -11.60 6.01
N LEU A 184 -1.33 -11.87 5.61
CA LEU A 184 -0.66 -13.14 5.86
C LEU A 184 -0.53 -13.41 7.36
N LEU A 185 -0.10 -12.41 8.13
CA LEU A 185 -0.01 -12.48 9.59
C LEU A 185 -1.37 -12.75 10.23
N SER A 186 -2.45 -12.16 9.70
CA SER A 186 -3.81 -12.44 10.18
C SER A 186 -4.20 -13.91 9.97
N VAL A 187 -3.92 -14.46 8.79
CA VAL A 187 -4.14 -15.88 8.48
C VAL A 187 -3.33 -16.80 9.40
N ILE A 188 -2.07 -16.46 9.66
CA ILE A 188 -1.19 -17.21 10.58
C ILE A 188 -1.77 -17.21 12.00
N ARG A 189 -2.19 -16.04 12.51
CA ARG A 189 -2.79 -15.88 13.85
C ARG A 189 -4.10 -16.66 14.01
N GLU A 190 -4.85 -16.82 12.94
CA GLU A 190 -6.08 -17.62 12.90
C GLU A 190 -5.81 -19.13 12.78
N HIS A 191 -4.57 -19.54 12.53
CA HIS A 191 -4.18 -20.92 12.21
C HIS A 191 -4.97 -21.51 11.03
N ASP A 192 -5.38 -20.66 10.06
CA ASP A 192 -6.17 -21.10 8.89
C ASP A 192 -5.26 -21.65 7.78
N VAL A 193 -4.96 -22.94 7.90
CA VAL A 193 -4.15 -23.69 6.91
C VAL A 193 -4.77 -23.65 5.51
N LYS A 194 -6.10 -23.55 5.39
CA LYS A 194 -6.76 -23.49 4.09
C LYS A 194 -6.45 -22.16 3.41
N LYS A 195 -6.60 -21.04 4.14
CA LYS A 195 -6.24 -19.70 3.64
C LYS A 195 -4.74 -19.57 3.37
N LEU A 196 -3.85 -20.21 4.14
CA LEU A 196 -2.42 -20.26 3.78
C LEU A 196 -2.21 -20.93 2.42
N LYS A 197 -2.89 -22.05 2.14
CA LYS A 197 -2.80 -22.72 0.84
C LYS A 197 -3.37 -21.89 -0.32
N GLU A 198 -4.28 -20.95 -0.06
CA GLU A 198 -4.78 -20.03 -1.09
C GLU A 198 -3.66 -19.18 -1.69
N TYR A 199 -2.63 -18.80 -0.91
CA TYR A 199 -1.47 -18.08 -1.43
C TYR A 199 -0.71 -18.90 -2.47
N ILE A 200 -0.47 -20.19 -2.20
CA ILE A 200 0.21 -21.07 -3.16
C ILE A 200 -0.65 -21.23 -4.42
N LEU A 201 -1.94 -21.52 -4.27
CA LEU A 201 -2.85 -21.72 -5.40
C LEU A 201 -3.01 -20.44 -6.25
N PHE A 202 -2.97 -19.27 -5.62
CA PHE A 202 -2.99 -17.99 -6.32
C PHE A 202 -1.68 -17.75 -7.09
N THR A 203 -0.53 -18.07 -6.49
CA THR A 203 0.78 -17.75 -7.04
C THR A 203 1.27 -18.74 -8.11
N GLU A 204 0.90 -20.02 -8.01
CA GLU A 204 1.34 -21.09 -8.92
C GLU A 204 1.19 -20.78 -10.42
N PRO A 205 0.04 -20.24 -10.91
CA PRO A 205 -0.12 -19.87 -12.32
C PRO A 205 0.92 -18.88 -12.83
N TYR A 206 1.55 -18.10 -11.95
CA TYR A 206 2.49 -17.04 -12.30
C TYR A 206 3.96 -17.48 -12.28
N LEU A 207 4.26 -18.76 -11.99
CA LEU A 207 5.62 -19.30 -12.05
C LEU A 207 6.27 -19.18 -13.44
N VAL A 208 5.48 -19.08 -14.51
CA VAL A 208 6.01 -18.91 -15.88
C VAL A 208 6.28 -17.44 -16.20
N SER A 209 5.41 -16.53 -15.78
CA SER A 209 5.51 -15.10 -16.12
C SER A 209 6.33 -14.30 -15.11
N HIS A 210 6.38 -14.72 -13.84
CA HIS A 210 7.07 -14.05 -12.73
C HIS A 210 7.85 -15.07 -11.88
N PRO A 211 8.74 -15.88 -12.49
CA PRO A 211 9.33 -17.06 -11.83
C PRO A 211 10.01 -16.75 -10.50
N GLU A 212 10.81 -15.69 -10.44
CA GLU A 212 11.63 -15.39 -9.27
C GLU A 212 10.79 -15.05 -8.04
N ILE A 213 9.86 -14.08 -8.16
CA ILE A 213 9.01 -13.66 -7.05
C ILE A 213 7.96 -14.72 -6.70
N ALA A 214 7.39 -15.40 -7.70
CA ALA A 214 6.42 -16.47 -7.46
C ALA A 214 7.05 -17.64 -6.69
N MET A 215 8.29 -18.02 -7.00
CA MET A 215 9.02 -19.04 -6.25
C MET A 215 9.28 -18.61 -4.81
N LYS A 216 9.74 -17.37 -4.58
CA LYS A 216 9.96 -16.84 -3.22
C LYS A 216 8.70 -16.91 -2.37
N VAL A 217 7.57 -16.45 -2.91
CA VAL A 217 6.26 -16.52 -2.22
C VAL A 217 5.89 -17.97 -1.91
N ILE A 218 5.94 -18.88 -2.89
CA ILE A 218 5.56 -20.28 -2.69
C ILE A 218 6.44 -20.96 -1.63
N ASP A 219 7.75 -20.76 -1.70
CA ASP A 219 8.69 -21.36 -0.75
C ASP A 219 8.52 -20.79 0.66
N GLY A 220 8.29 -19.47 0.78
CA GLY A 220 7.94 -18.83 2.05
C GLY A 220 6.70 -19.43 2.69
N ILE A 221 5.61 -19.57 1.92
CA ILE A 221 4.36 -20.16 2.43
C ILE A 221 4.51 -21.65 2.77
N LYS A 222 5.27 -22.43 1.99
CA LYS A 222 5.56 -23.84 2.31
C LYS A 222 6.30 -23.96 3.64
N ASN A 223 7.32 -23.14 3.86
CA ASN A 223 8.06 -23.12 5.12
C ASN A 223 7.12 -22.81 6.31
N LEU A 224 6.19 -21.86 6.13
CA LEU A 224 5.17 -21.56 7.15
C LEU A 224 4.23 -22.75 7.41
N LEU A 225 3.80 -23.46 6.38
CA LEU A 225 2.93 -24.64 6.51
C LEU A 225 3.63 -25.79 7.24
N GLU A 226 4.91 -26.04 6.94
CA GLU A 226 5.72 -27.06 7.60
C GLU A 226 5.90 -26.75 9.09
N ASN A 227 6.24 -25.49 9.42
CA ASN A 227 6.41 -25.04 10.80
C ASN A 227 5.09 -25.04 11.60
N ASN A 228 3.95 -24.76 10.96
CA ASN A 228 2.64 -24.82 11.62
C ASN A 228 2.16 -26.27 11.85
N ALA A 229 2.53 -27.23 10.99
CA ALA A 229 2.16 -28.63 11.14
C ALA A 229 2.78 -29.28 12.40
N HIS A 230 3.91 -28.78 12.87
CA HIS A 230 4.59 -29.27 14.09
C HIS A 230 3.96 -28.76 15.39
N ASN A 231 3.23 -27.64 15.37
CA ASN A 231 2.58 -27.07 16.55
C ASN A 231 1.16 -27.61 16.83
N VAL A 232 0.62 -28.47 15.95
CA VAL A 232 -0.73 -29.06 16.10
C VAL A 232 -0.66 -30.50 16.64
N THR A 233 0.54 -31.06 16.79
CA THR A 233 0.77 -32.44 17.24
C THR A 233 1.28 -32.60 18.68
N ASP A 234 1.45 -31.49 19.41
CA ASP A 234 1.80 -31.46 20.85
C ASP A 234 0.61 -30.97 21.69
#